data_AF-A0A809PEI7-F1
#
_entry.id   AF-A0A809PEI7-F1
#
_cell.length_a   1.000
_cell.length_b   1.000
_cell.length_c   1.000
_cell.angle_alpha   90.00
_cell.angle_beta   90.00
_cell.angle_gamma   90.00
#
_symmetry.space_group_name_H-M   'P 1'
#
loop_
_entity.id
_entity.type
_entity.pdbx_description
1 polymer ?
#
loop_
_entity_poly.entity_id
_entity_poly.type
_entity_poly.pdbx_seq_one_letter_code
_entity_poly.pdbx_strand_id
1 'polypeptide(L)'
;MKLLKSSIAAFSLFVLAGFAMAETVVVNPYGKYLEGEDVEVEMAQFAGKNADGLYDVLLKMRGAAAFNAGIDGKTIKYRAVHGGSGVDYQLNGKTRMMMRQNNGASIFQVFLDGRTISVNEVKARSQEVRPLHLLTASTEAAK
;
A
#
# COMPACT_ATOMS: atom_id res chain seq x y z
N MET A 1 58.15 49.78 -6.18
CA MET A 1 57.18 50.52 -7.02
C MET A 1 57.02 49.82 -8.37
N LYS A 2 55.89 49.14 -8.59
CA LYS A 2 55.13 49.05 -9.85
C LYS A 2 53.80 48.34 -9.56
N LEU A 3 52.72 48.93 -10.05
CA LEU A 3 51.33 48.77 -9.63
C LEU A 3 50.63 47.49 -10.12
N LEU A 4 49.72 47.03 -9.26
CA LEU A 4 48.39 46.42 -9.45
C LEU A 4 48.03 45.65 -10.73
N LYS A 5 47.35 44.52 -10.53
CA LYS A 5 46.00 44.27 -11.07
C LYS A 5 45.25 43.23 -10.24
N SER A 6 44.12 43.64 -9.69
CA SER A 6 43.10 42.80 -9.05
C SER A 6 42.53 41.76 -10.01
N SER A 7 42.20 40.58 -9.49
CA SER A 7 41.17 39.70 -10.05
C SER A 7 40.55 38.86 -8.94
N ILE A 8 39.38 39.30 -8.48
CA ILE A 8 38.46 38.53 -7.66
C ILE A 8 37.85 37.46 -8.58
N ALA A 9 38.16 36.19 -8.35
CA ALA A 9 37.47 35.09 -9.01
C ALA A 9 36.45 34.51 -8.02
N ALA A 10 35.21 34.99 -8.12
CA ALA A 10 34.06 34.39 -7.48
C ALA A 10 33.78 33.04 -8.15
N PHE A 11 33.88 31.95 -7.39
CA PHE A 11 33.44 30.64 -7.86
C PHE A 11 32.03 30.40 -7.31
N SER A 12 31.04 30.64 -8.17
CA SER A 12 29.62 30.47 -7.85
C SER A 12 29.30 29.00 -7.55
N LEU A 13 28.80 28.75 -6.35
CA LEU A 13 28.21 27.49 -5.92
C LEU A 13 26.87 27.28 -6.62
N PHE A 14 26.83 26.44 -7.66
CA PHE A 14 25.57 25.99 -8.25
C PHE A 14 25.01 24.83 -7.42
N VAL A 15 24.19 25.15 -6.41
CA VAL A 15 23.34 24.16 -5.77
C VAL A 15 22.20 23.86 -6.74
N LEU A 16 22.28 22.74 -7.45
CA LEU A 16 21.10 22.15 -8.11
C LEU A 16 20.14 21.70 -7.01
N ALA A 17 19.20 22.56 -6.64
CA ALA A 17 17.98 22.15 -5.98
C ALA A 17 17.15 21.37 -7.00
N GLY A 18 17.37 20.05 -7.07
CA GLY A 18 16.46 19.14 -7.74
C GLY A 18 15.12 19.22 -7.03
N PHE A 19 14.15 19.92 -7.61
CA PHE A 19 12.76 19.82 -7.22
C PHE A 19 12.33 18.38 -7.49
N ALA A 20 12.39 17.54 -6.45
CA ALA A 20 11.68 16.28 -6.44
C ALA A 20 10.18 16.62 -6.56
N MET A 21 9.63 16.48 -7.77
CA MET A 21 8.20 16.45 -7.98
C MET A 21 7.67 15.37 -7.03
N ALA A 22 6.91 15.79 -6.01
CA ALA A 22 6.25 14.86 -5.10
C ALA A 22 5.38 13.95 -5.97
N GLU A 23 5.77 12.68 -6.07
CA GLU A 23 5.05 11.68 -6.85
C GLU A 23 3.66 11.58 -6.24
N THR A 24 2.64 12.08 -6.96
CA THR A 24 1.26 12.06 -6.46
C THR A 24 0.88 10.60 -6.24
N VAL A 25 0.66 10.23 -4.98
CA VAL A 25 0.26 8.88 -4.61
C VAL A 25 -1.18 8.68 -5.10
N VAL A 26 -1.36 7.81 -6.10
CA VAL A 26 -2.66 7.52 -6.71
C VAL A 26 -3.08 6.09 -6.41
N VAL A 27 -4.36 5.90 -6.13
CA VAL A 27 -5.01 4.59 -6.00
C VAL A 27 -5.98 4.35 -7.16
N ASN A 28 -6.13 3.09 -7.56
CA ASN A 28 -7.13 2.66 -8.54
C ASN A 28 -8.54 3.02 -8.03
N PRO A 29 -9.42 3.63 -8.85
CA PRO A 29 -10.77 3.97 -8.44
C PRO A 29 -11.66 2.76 -8.12
N TYR A 30 -11.26 1.55 -8.53
CA TYR A 30 -12.00 0.32 -8.28
C TYR A 30 -11.45 -0.40 -7.05
N GLY A 31 -12.28 -0.49 -6.00
CA GLY A 31 -11.99 -1.25 -4.80
C GLY A 31 -12.53 -2.68 -4.87
N LYS A 32 -12.10 -3.50 -3.91
CA LYS A 32 -12.65 -4.83 -3.67
C LYS A 32 -13.18 -4.93 -2.25
N TYR A 33 -14.36 -5.52 -2.09
CA TYR A 33 -14.88 -5.90 -0.80
C TYR A 33 -14.78 -7.41 -0.64
N LEU A 34 -14.09 -7.87 0.40
CA LEU A 34 -13.91 -9.28 0.70
C LEU A 34 -14.54 -9.60 2.05
N GLU A 35 -15.13 -10.78 2.17
CA GLU A 35 -15.83 -11.20 3.38
C GLU A 35 -15.49 -12.66 3.71
N GLY A 36 -15.29 -12.93 4.99
CA GLY A 36 -15.12 -14.27 5.57
C GLY A 36 -15.81 -14.35 6.93
N GLU A 37 -15.71 -15.51 7.59
CA GLU A 37 -16.48 -15.87 8.79
C GLU A 37 -16.52 -14.79 9.88
N ASP A 38 -15.39 -14.13 10.19
CA ASP A 38 -15.27 -13.10 11.24
C ASP A 38 -14.50 -11.85 10.78
N VAL A 39 -14.36 -11.65 9.46
CA VAL A 39 -13.55 -10.56 8.92
C VAL A 39 -14.13 -10.01 7.61
N GLU A 40 -14.22 -8.70 7.57
CA GLU A 40 -14.51 -7.92 6.37
C GLU A 40 -13.25 -7.19 5.94
N VAL A 41 -13.01 -7.07 4.64
CA VAL A 41 -11.84 -6.36 4.10
C VAL A 41 -12.27 -5.45 2.96
N GLU A 42 -12.07 -4.15 3.14
CA GLU A 42 -12.07 -3.19 2.04
C GLU A 42 -10.64 -3.05 1.50
N MET A 43 -10.46 -3.26 0.20
CA MET A 43 -9.16 -3.25 -0.47
C MET A 43 -9.13 -2.21 -1.58
N ALA A 44 -8.08 -1.40 -1.61
CA ALA A 44 -7.74 -0.52 -2.73
C ALA A 44 -6.31 -0.77 -3.20
N GLN A 45 -6.11 -0.81 -4.51
CA GLN A 45 -4.80 -1.03 -5.11
C GLN A 45 -4.15 0.32 -5.46
N PHE A 46 -2.85 0.48 -5.21
CA PHE A 46 -2.13 1.65 -5.72
C PHE A 46 -1.99 1.58 -7.25
N ALA A 47 -2.04 2.72 -7.92
CA ALA A 47 -1.89 2.79 -9.38
C ALA A 47 -0.44 2.57 -9.84
N GLY A 48 0.53 2.95 -8.99
CA GLY A 48 1.96 2.73 -9.23
C GLY A 48 2.41 1.34 -8.80
N LYS A 49 3.36 0.76 -9.54
CA LYS A 49 4.05 -0.46 -9.15
C LYS A 49 5.15 -0.16 -8.14
N ASN A 50 5.37 -1.06 -7.19
CA ASN A 50 6.47 -1.03 -6.26
C ASN A 50 7.77 -1.57 -6.92
N ALA A 51 8.86 -1.62 -6.16
CA ALA A 51 10.16 -2.09 -6.63
C ALA A 51 10.17 -3.54 -7.15
N ASP A 52 9.18 -4.35 -6.74
CA ASP A 52 9.02 -5.75 -7.16
C ASP A 52 8.13 -5.90 -8.42
N GLY A 53 7.72 -4.77 -9.02
CA GLY A 53 6.84 -4.73 -10.18
C GLY A 53 5.37 -5.07 -9.89
N LEU A 54 5.01 -5.11 -8.60
CA LEU A 54 3.67 -5.43 -8.09
C LEU A 54 2.96 -4.17 -7.59
N TYR A 55 1.65 -4.26 -7.38
CA TYR A 55 0.88 -3.14 -6.84
C TYR A 55 0.66 -3.32 -5.35
N ASP A 56 1.19 -2.39 -4.56
CA ASP A 56 0.85 -2.28 -3.14
C ASP A 56 -0.66 -2.09 -2.97
N VAL A 57 -1.15 -2.32 -1.75
CA VAL A 57 -2.58 -2.19 -1.45
C VAL A 57 -2.81 -1.46 -0.14
N LEU A 58 -3.94 -0.78 -0.04
CA LEU A 58 -4.54 -0.34 1.21
C LEU A 58 -5.58 -1.37 1.61
N LEU A 59 -5.49 -1.86 2.84
CA LEU A 59 -6.52 -2.74 3.41
C LEU A 59 -7.09 -2.09 4.66
N LYS A 60 -8.42 -2.07 4.75
CA LYS A 60 -9.16 -1.79 5.97
C LYS A 60 -9.90 -3.06 6.37
N MET A 61 -9.43 -3.68 7.46
CA MET A 61 -10.00 -4.92 7.97
C MET A 61 -10.93 -4.60 9.13
N ARG A 62 -12.11 -5.22 9.18
CA ARG A 62 -13.06 -5.10 10.29
C ARG A 62 -13.51 -6.47 10.79
N GLY A 63 -13.95 -6.53 12.04
CA GLY A 63 -14.53 -7.74 12.64
C GLY A 63 -13.70 -8.28 13.80
N ALA A 64 -14.18 -9.35 14.44
CA ALA A 64 -13.59 -9.88 15.67
C ALA A 64 -12.11 -10.26 15.52
N ALA A 65 -11.73 -10.88 14.39
CA ALA A 65 -10.35 -11.25 14.12
C ALA A 65 -9.44 -10.01 13.93
N ALA A 66 -9.96 -8.95 13.31
CA ALA A 66 -9.23 -7.69 13.15
C ALA A 66 -9.09 -6.94 14.48
N PHE A 67 -10.11 -7.03 15.35
CA PHE A 67 -10.11 -6.44 16.69
C PHE A 67 -9.07 -7.09 17.58
N ASN A 68 -9.05 -8.42 17.66
CA ASN A 68 -8.04 -9.18 18.41
C ASN A 68 -6.62 -8.89 17.90
N ALA A 69 -6.46 -8.65 16.61
CA ALA A 69 -5.19 -8.26 16.01
C ALA A 69 -4.81 -6.77 16.20
N GLY A 70 -5.68 -5.95 16.80
CA GLY A 70 -5.45 -4.52 17.08
C GLY A 70 -5.49 -3.60 15.85
N ILE A 71 -6.06 -4.06 14.73
CA ILE A 71 -6.12 -3.33 13.46
C ILE A 71 -7.55 -3.03 12.98
N ASP A 72 -8.56 -3.38 13.77
CA ASP A 72 -9.97 -3.16 13.43
C ASP A 72 -10.25 -1.72 13.02
N GLY A 73 -10.84 -1.57 11.84
CA GLY A 73 -11.21 -0.28 11.26
C GLY A 73 -10.03 0.60 10.81
N LYS A 74 -8.78 0.18 10.98
CA LYS A 74 -7.61 0.94 10.52
C LYS A 74 -7.34 0.66 9.05
N THR A 75 -7.12 1.72 8.28
CA THR A 75 -6.64 1.58 6.90
C THR A 75 -5.11 1.60 6.90
N ILE A 76 -4.50 0.52 6.44
CA ILE A 76 -3.05 0.33 6.49
C ILE A 76 -2.54 -0.01 5.08
N LYS A 77 -1.37 0.52 4.72
CA LYS A 77 -0.65 0.14 3.50
C LYS A 77 0.08 -1.19 3.70
N TYR A 78 -0.12 -2.12 2.78
CA TYR A 78 0.58 -3.40 2.71
C TYR A 78 1.43 -3.45 1.46
N ARG A 79 2.68 -3.91 1.61
CA ARG A 79 3.60 -4.12 0.50
C ARG A 79 3.24 -5.41 -0.21
N ALA A 80 3.08 -5.36 -1.53
CA ALA A 80 2.92 -6.55 -2.35
C ALA A 80 4.28 -7.19 -2.65
N VAL A 81 4.40 -8.50 -2.42
CA VAL A 81 5.57 -9.31 -2.81
C VAL A 81 5.11 -10.57 -3.53
N HIS A 82 5.97 -11.17 -4.34
CA HIS A 82 5.67 -12.41 -5.04
C HIS A 82 5.47 -13.56 -4.05
N GLY A 83 4.38 -14.32 -4.19
CA GLY A 83 4.05 -15.43 -3.31
C GLY A 83 3.41 -16.58 -4.08
N GLY A 84 4.17 -17.65 -4.34
CA GLY A 84 3.69 -18.80 -5.11
C GLY A 84 3.12 -18.40 -6.47
N SER A 85 1.86 -18.78 -6.75
CA SER A 85 1.13 -18.42 -7.97
C SER A 85 0.48 -17.01 -7.93
N GLY A 86 0.78 -16.20 -6.92
CA GLY A 86 0.16 -14.89 -6.76
C GLY A 86 0.97 -13.94 -5.90
N VAL A 87 0.29 -13.23 -5.00
CA VAL A 87 0.86 -12.09 -4.24
C VAL A 87 0.64 -12.29 -2.75
N ASP A 88 1.66 -11.97 -1.97
CA ASP A 88 1.56 -11.80 -0.53
C ASP A 88 1.55 -10.31 -0.18
N TYR A 89 0.61 -9.90 0.66
CA TYR A 89 0.49 -8.55 1.17
C TYR A 89 1.06 -8.50 2.58
N GLN A 90 2.21 -7.84 2.71
CA GLN A 90 2.99 -7.80 3.93
C GLN A 90 2.84 -6.48 4.69
N LEU A 91 2.79 -6.59 6.01
CA LEU A 91 2.93 -5.48 6.95
C LEU A 91 4.12 -5.77 7.84
N ASN A 92 5.12 -4.88 7.84
CA ASN A 92 6.35 -5.02 8.62
C ASN A 92 7.05 -6.38 8.42
N GLY A 93 7.14 -6.84 7.16
CA GLY A 93 7.77 -8.11 6.79
C GLY A 93 6.93 -9.37 7.09
N LYS A 94 5.76 -9.23 7.70
CA LYS A 94 4.84 -10.35 7.96
C LYS A 94 3.68 -10.35 6.97
N THR A 95 3.44 -11.49 6.32
CA THR A 95 2.26 -11.68 5.47
C THR A 95 0.99 -11.59 6.33
N ARG A 96 0.08 -10.70 5.95
CA ARG A 96 -1.21 -10.49 6.62
C ARG A 96 -2.40 -10.83 5.73
N MET A 97 -2.16 -10.87 4.42
CA MET A 97 -3.12 -11.37 3.46
C MET A 97 -2.36 -11.97 2.29
N MET A 98 -2.92 -12.98 1.65
CA MET A 98 -2.42 -13.52 0.40
C MET A 98 -3.52 -13.59 -0.64
N MET A 99 -3.12 -13.51 -1.89
CA MET A 99 -3.94 -13.79 -3.05
C MET A 99 -3.24 -14.84 -3.90
N ARG A 100 -3.97 -15.87 -4.32
CA ARG A 100 -3.51 -16.89 -5.26
C ARG A 100 -4.45 -16.98 -6.44
N GLN A 101 -3.89 -17.27 -7.61
CA GLN A 101 -4.67 -17.60 -8.79
C GLN A 101 -4.87 -19.11 -8.85
N ASN A 102 -6.12 -19.54 -9.03
CA ASN A 102 -6.50 -20.94 -9.27
C ASN A 102 -7.56 -21.00 -10.36
N ASN A 103 -7.22 -21.56 -11.53
CA ASN A 103 -8.13 -21.72 -12.67
C ASN A 103 -8.92 -20.45 -13.04
N GLY A 104 -8.25 -19.28 -13.02
CA GLY A 104 -8.86 -17.98 -13.33
C GLY A 104 -9.65 -17.35 -12.17
N ALA A 105 -9.78 -18.03 -11.03
CA ALA A 105 -10.34 -17.48 -9.80
C ALA A 105 -9.24 -16.99 -8.86
N SER A 106 -9.50 -15.89 -8.18
CA SER A 106 -8.64 -15.39 -7.11
C SER A 106 -9.09 -15.97 -5.77
N ILE A 107 -8.19 -16.65 -5.08
CA ILE A 107 -8.40 -17.16 -3.71
C ILE A 107 -7.69 -16.20 -2.76
N PHE A 108 -8.42 -15.68 -1.78
CA PHE A 108 -7.88 -14.77 -0.78
C PHE A 108 -7.89 -15.42 0.60
N GLN A 109 -6.80 -15.24 1.34
CA GLN A 109 -6.71 -15.61 2.75
C GLN A 109 -6.10 -14.49 3.55
N VAL A 110 -6.60 -14.30 4.76
CA VAL A 110 -6.17 -13.27 5.71
C VAL A 110 -5.58 -13.97 6.94
N PHE A 111 -4.46 -13.44 7.45
CA PHE A 111 -3.71 -13.99 8.57
C PHE A 111 -3.77 -13.05 9.78
N LEU A 112 -4.74 -13.28 10.65
CA LEU A 112 -5.03 -12.47 11.82
C LEU A 112 -5.17 -13.37 13.05
N ASP A 113 -4.69 -12.89 14.20
CA ASP A 113 -4.87 -13.58 15.48
C ASP A 113 -4.41 -15.06 15.48
N GLY A 114 -3.33 -15.37 14.75
CA GLY A 114 -2.84 -16.73 14.57
C GLY A 114 -3.73 -17.64 13.72
N ARG A 115 -4.85 -17.14 13.21
CA ARG A 115 -5.79 -17.84 12.32
C ARG A 115 -5.49 -17.52 10.86
N THR A 116 -5.82 -18.48 10.01
CA THR A 116 -5.94 -18.29 8.55
C THR A 116 -7.42 -18.27 8.22
N ILE A 117 -7.91 -17.17 7.67
CA ILE A 117 -9.32 -16.96 7.35
C ILE A 117 -9.45 -16.81 5.85
N SER A 118 -10.20 -17.71 5.22
CA SER A 118 -10.56 -17.56 3.80
C SER A 118 -11.58 -16.43 3.65
N VAL A 119 -11.31 -15.53 2.71
CA VAL A 119 -12.22 -14.42 2.38
C VAL A 119 -12.56 -14.47 0.89
N ASN A 120 -13.78 -14.10 0.54
CA ASN A 120 -14.27 -14.14 -0.83
C ASN A 120 -14.72 -12.75 -1.27
N GLU A 121 -14.53 -12.42 -2.54
CA GLU A 121 -14.99 -11.15 -3.08
C GLU A 121 -16.51 -11.11 -3.19
N VAL A 122 -17.13 -10.11 -2.56
CA VAL A 122 -18.56 -9.82 -2.68
C VAL A 122 -18.73 -8.71 -3.71
N LYS A 123 -18.84 -9.09 -4.99
CA LYS A 123 -18.84 -8.14 -6.13
C LYS A 123 -19.87 -7.01 -5.99
N ALA A 124 -21.05 -7.30 -5.43
CA ALA A 124 -22.09 -6.29 -5.22
C ALA A 124 -21.62 -5.15 -4.29
N ARG A 125 -20.85 -5.50 -3.25
CA ARG A 125 -20.32 -4.54 -2.26
C ARG A 125 -18.99 -3.91 -2.68
N SER A 126 -18.27 -4.52 -3.63
CA SER A 126 -17.03 -3.92 -4.19
C SER A 126 -17.28 -2.53 -4.79
N GLN A 127 -18.48 -2.24 -5.29
CA GLN A 127 -18.85 -0.92 -5.82
C GLN A 127 -19.01 0.15 -4.73
N GLU A 128 -19.21 -0.26 -3.49
CA GLU A 128 -19.37 0.64 -2.34
C GLU A 128 -18.01 1.03 -1.73
N VAL A 129 -16.96 0.27 -2.03
CA VAL A 129 -15.60 0.60 -1.58
C VAL A 129 -15.18 1.92 -2.20
N ARG A 130 -14.65 2.82 -1.37
CA ARG A 130 -14.21 4.14 -1.81
C ARG A 130 -12.68 4.25 -1.67
N PRO A 131 -11.89 3.81 -2.68
CA PRO A 131 -10.42 3.80 -2.61
C PRO A 131 -9.79 5.11 -2.16
N LEU A 132 -10.31 6.25 -2.62
CA LEU A 132 -9.81 7.56 -2.20
C LEU A 132 -9.98 7.81 -0.69
N HIS A 133 -11.09 7.34 -0.10
CA HIS A 133 -11.29 7.45 1.36
C HIS A 133 -10.37 6.52 2.13
N LEU A 134 -10.03 5.35 1.56
CA LEU A 134 -9.02 4.49 2.14
C LEU A 134 -7.65 5.19 2.12
N LEU A 135 -7.29 5.85 1.02
CA LEU A 135 -6.03 6.58 0.92
C LEU A 135 -5.96 7.73 1.92
N THR A 136 -7.00 8.57 2.02
CA THR A 136 -6.99 9.71 2.95
C THR A 136 -7.07 9.28 4.42
N ALA A 137 -7.70 8.14 4.72
CA ALA A 137 -7.76 7.58 6.06
C ALA A 137 -6.53 6.72 6.41
N SER A 138 -5.65 6.45 5.43
CA SER A 138 -4.46 5.66 5.69
C SER A 138 -3.54 6.44 6.63
N THR A 139 -3.31 5.88 7.81
CA THR A 139 -2.17 6.32 8.60
C THR A 139 -0.96 5.73 7.91
N GLU A 140 -0.03 6.58 7.44
CA GLU A 140 1.31 6.08 7.14
C GLU A 140 1.74 5.30 8.38
N ALA A 141 2.11 4.02 8.22
CA ALA A 141 2.67 3.26 9.33
C ALA A 141 3.86 4.08 9.82
N ALA A 142 3.73 4.70 10.99
CA ALA A 142 4.74 5.55 11.57
C ALA A 142 6.07 4.78 11.53
N LYS A 143 7.06 5.38 10.87
CA LYS A 143 8.43 4.86 10.85
C LYS A 143 9.00 4.82 12.26
#